data_AF-A0A9X2C5T2-F1
#
_entry.id   AF-A0A9X2C5T2-F1
#
_cell.length_a   1.000
_cell.length_b   1.000
_cell.length_c   1.000
_cell.angle_alpha   90.00
_cell.angle_beta   90.00
_cell.angle_gamma   90.00
#
_symmetry.space_group_name_H-M   'P 1'
#
loop_
_entity.id
_entity.type
_entity.pdbx_description
1 polymer ?
#
loop_
_entity_poly.entity_id
_entity_poly.type
_entity_poly.pdbx_seq_one_letter_code
_entity_poly.pdbx_strand_id
1 'polypeptide(L)'
;MERSVLSHSVKRIDFSYPRVDLRHLKSGVVKFTEDHIVWWYNSIRVNTRGERTIPEVEVMFKKLNNDIPSSVPTWASVPLTALPHYRIGSIWREGQCISDTEMEVKIFDIDFSSEKWSITSRAELIDSRQGNVFHEDDYPLKFTRDLSTLLNFSLPDGNNLLVPCIEFFVRAYARNMAVCKALSTLTFREVKSVFFKCDKRDAFNWLIKPTDQMRNADAVFLAHLLYDDYTETQVKRLNSSFISKGPNTKVFPEVAPWFQGAGQLLCRGRRINQGKTFLCLDLLGSTQPEGREIELFRETFDSSGGEQGGRIVLPQVIRTARAEEFLAEESYVLPDARGEKVILRPPPFETLGPKRTVKRIKSLRETNRGLRGPQPPQADTYSSGDGAGDGKNIGKSEHVSDVVLESQGFLLDIWNAFLSIKRDNPERVTEVSWYVPPNYGTSAPPRILLFNTSGLDGRQTAARSWVYLETLGAQRRGLMILRLVVDKQPFYCFEIERQESSEKTPNPRGFSGVLMKAHTEDPVEFQQFVETVTSRIRSNLGIFKNIMKTFPPNAIVFTHRSKDQDVRYRTRLINAFAQAGVVLE
;
A
#
# COMPACT_ATOMS: atom_id res chain seq x y z
N MET A 1 41.25 -18.99 -21.40
CA MET A 1 40.03 -19.32 -22.16
C MET A 1 38.89 -18.60 -21.47
N GLU A 2 38.62 -17.35 -21.84
CA GLU A 2 37.54 -16.53 -21.27
C GLU A 2 36.20 -17.14 -21.67
N ARG A 3 35.55 -17.85 -20.75
CA ARG A 3 34.12 -18.14 -20.90
C ARG A 3 33.37 -16.86 -20.56
N SER A 4 32.96 -16.14 -21.61
CA SER A 4 31.98 -15.07 -21.54
C SER A 4 30.75 -15.57 -20.78
N VAL A 5 30.52 -15.00 -19.60
CA VAL A 5 29.24 -15.15 -18.88
C VAL A 5 28.20 -14.48 -19.77
N LEU A 6 27.37 -15.28 -20.44
CA LEU A 6 26.26 -14.81 -21.28
C LEU A 6 25.25 -14.07 -20.38
N SER A 7 25.50 -12.77 -20.18
CA SER A 7 24.49 -11.87 -19.63
C SER A 7 23.41 -11.70 -20.70
N HIS A 8 22.27 -12.32 -20.45
CA HIS A 8 21.13 -12.21 -21.34
C HIS A 8 20.55 -10.81 -21.23
N SER A 9 20.15 -10.24 -22.37
CA SER A 9 19.41 -8.97 -22.41
C SER A 9 18.11 -9.12 -21.61
N VAL A 10 17.80 -8.13 -20.77
CA VAL A 10 16.56 -8.11 -20.00
C VAL A 10 15.43 -7.52 -20.85
N LYS A 11 14.24 -8.12 -20.77
CA LYS A 11 13.05 -7.57 -21.44
C LYS A 11 12.34 -6.59 -20.50
N ARG A 12 12.28 -5.33 -20.91
CA ARG A 12 11.56 -4.28 -20.17
C ARG A 12 10.06 -4.44 -20.29
N ILE A 13 9.36 -4.13 -19.21
CA ILE A 13 7.91 -4.08 -19.14
C ILE A 13 7.45 -2.84 -18.36
N ASP A 14 6.22 -2.43 -18.60
CA ASP A 14 5.54 -1.42 -17.81
C ASP A 14 5.25 -1.93 -16.40
N PHE A 15 5.01 -1.00 -15.47
CA PHE A 15 4.66 -1.35 -14.10
C PHE A 15 3.32 -2.07 -14.03
N SER A 16 3.29 -3.18 -13.30
CA SER A 16 2.06 -3.95 -13.06
C SER A 16 1.10 -3.31 -12.04
N TYR A 17 1.47 -2.18 -11.44
CA TYR A 17 0.69 -1.49 -10.42
C TYR A 17 0.93 0.03 -10.42
N PRO A 18 -0.04 0.84 -9.98
CA PRO A 18 0.15 2.27 -9.80
C PRO A 18 1.19 2.53 -8.71
N ARG A 19 2.20 3.33 -9.03
CA ARG A 19 3.33 3.62 -8.15
C ARG A 19 3.49 5.11 -7.94
N VAL A 20 4.07 5.47 -6.81
CA VAL A 20 4.50 6.84 -6.50
C VAL A 20 5.91 7.10 -7.08
N ASP A 21 6.22 8.35 -7.43
CA ASP A 21 7.60 8.77 -7.73
C ASP A 21 8.33 9.09 -6.41
N LEU A 22 8.69 8.03 -5.69
CA LEU A 22 9.43 8.11 -4.43
C LEU A 22 10.94 8.21 -4.71
N ARG A 23 11.54 9.34 -4.32
CA ARG A 23 12.98 9.56 -4.47
C ARG A 23 13.66 9.81 -3.14
N HIS A 24 14.76 9.10 -2.91
CA HIS A 24 15.63 9.29 -1.75
C HIS A 24 16.79 10.19 -2.15
N LEU A 25 16.65 11.50 -1.95
CA LEU A 25 17.56 12.53 -2.50
C LEU A 25 19.02 12.38 -2.05
N LYS A 26 19.25 11.72 -0.91
CA LYS A 26 20.59 11.46 -0.36
C LYS A 26 21.07 10.02 -0.55
N SER A 27 20.31 9.19 -1.26
CA SER A 27 20.74 7.83 -1.64
C SER A 27 21.77 7.85 -2.76
N GLY A 28 22.52 6.77 -2.94
CA GLY A 28 23.41 6.62 -4.10
C GLY A 28 22.67 6.53 -5.43
N VAL A 29 21.38 6.18 -5.41
CA VAL A 29 20.56 5.90 -6.60
C VAL A 29 20.31 7.17 -7.43
N VAL A 30 20.25 8.34 -6.80
CA VAL A 30 20.07 9.62 -7.53
C VAL A 30 21.25 9.96 -8.44
N LYS A 31 22.41 9.35 -8.21
CA LYS A 31 23.62 9.57 -9.00
C LYS A 31 23.68 8.71 -10.26
N PHE A 32 22.68 7.85 -10.49
CA PHE A 32 22.63 6.99 -11.66
C PHE A 32 22.20 7.80 -12.89
N THR A 33 23.16 8.33 -13.65
CA THR A 33 22.89 9.06 -14.90
C THR A 33 22.40 8.15 -16.03
N GLU A 34 22.60 6.84 -15.88
CA GLU A 34 22.21 5.80 -16.84
C GLU A 34 21.32 4.76 -16.16
N ASP A 35 20.74 3.86 -16.96
CA ASP A 35 19.84 2.83 -16.44
C ASP A 35 20.57 1.80 -15.59
N HIS A 36 20.05 1.58 -14.40
CA HIS A 36 20.55 0.59 -13.45
C HIS A 36 19.42 -0.34 -13.02
N ILE A 37 19.60 -1.64 -13.19
CA ILE A 37 18.67 -2.65 -12.69
C ILE A 37 19.02 -3.02 -11.25
N VAL A 38 18.01 -3.12 -10.38
CA VAL A 38 18.18 -3.73 -9.06
C VAL A 38 18.48 -5.21 -9.24
N TRP A 39 19.62 -5.65 -8.74
CA TRP A 39 20.13 -6.99 -8.95
C TRP A 39 20.10 -7.86 -7.70
N TRP A 40 20.36 -7.32 -6.51
CA TRP A 40 20.40 -8.13 -5.28
C TRP A 40 20.30 -7.28 -4.00
N TYR A 41 19.78 -7.86 -2.93
CA TYR A 41 19.84 -7.29 -1.57
C TYR A 41 20.92 -8.00 -0.77
N ASN A 42 21.93 -7.26 -0.31
CA ASN A 42 23.10 -7.87 0.30
C ASN A 42 23.01 -7.95 1.83
N SER A 43 23.00 -6.79 2.50
CA SER A 43 23.02 -6.73 3.97
C SER A 43 22.20 -5.56 4.49
N ILE A 44 21.74 -5.70 5.73
CA ILE A 44 21.07 -4.64 6.48
C ILE A 44 22.08 -4.08 7.49
N ARG A 45 22.09 -2.77 7.69
CA ARG A 45 22.87 -2.13 8.76
C ARG A 45 22.04 -1.06 9.46
N VAL A 46 22.42 -0.75 10.68
CA VAL A 46 21.88 0.43 11.39
C VAL A 46 22.30 1.69 10.62
N ASN A 47 21.44 2.69 10.61
CA ASN A 47 21.79 3.99 10.05
C ASN A 47 22.88 4.65 10.90
N THR A 48 24.03 4.93 10.28
CA THR A 48 25.18 5.54 10.96
C THR A 48 25.36 7.02 10.62
N ARG A 49 24.61 7.54 9.63
CA ARG A 49 24.68 8.91 9.12
C ARG A 49 23.55 9.80 9.61
N GLY A 50 22.50 9.19 10.13
CA GLY A 50 21.36 9.87 10.73
C GLY A 50 20.85 9.09 11.92
N GLU A 51 19.54 9.13 12.11
CA GLU A 51 18.88 8.56 13.28
C GLU A 51 18.73 7.04 13.14
N ARG A 52 19.02 6.32 14.23
CA ARG A 52 19.10 4.84 14.24
C ARG A 52 17.77 4.13 13.90
N THR A 53 16.68 4.89 13.80
CA THR A 53 15.32 4.39 13.57
C THR A 53 15.05 4.05 12.10
N ILE A 54 15.96 4.34 11.15
CA ILE A 54 15.79 4.06 9.71
C ILE A 54 16.94 3.17 9.19
N PRO A 55 16.91 1.84 9.41
CA PRO A 55 17.95 0.93 8.92
C PRO A 55 18.15 1.04 7.41
N GLU A 56 19.38 0.79 6.97
CA GLU A 56 19.73 0.82 5.56
C GLU A 56 19.99 -0.58 5.03
N VAL A 57 19.62 -0.79 3.77
CA VAL A 57 19.89 -2.00 3.02
C VAL A 57 20.91 -1.67 1.94
N GLU A 58 21.99 -2.43 1.88
CA GLU A 58 22.96 -2.36 0.80
C GLU A 58 22.42 -3.13 -0.41
N VAL A 59 22.06 -2.39 -1.46
CA VAL A 59 21.45 -2.93 -2.68
C VAL A 59 22.46 -2.91 -3.81
N MET A 60 22.61 -4.06 -4.46
CA MET A 60 23.41 -4.24 -5.66
C MET A 60 22.59 -3.86 -6.88
N PHE A 61 23.16 -3.01 -7.71
CA PHE A 61 22.64 -2.65 -9.02
C PHE A 61 23.62 -3.11 -10.11
N LYS A 62 23.11 -3.27 -11.33
CA LYS A 62 23.95 -3.41 -12.53
C LYS A 62 23.55 -2.35 -13.53
N LYS A 63 24.55 -1.67 -14.12
CA LYS A 63 24.31 -0.74 -15.22
C LYS A 63 23.80 -1.54 -16.43
N LEU A 64 22.83 -1.01 -17.15
CA LEU A 64 22.31 -1.60 -18.38
C LEU A 64 22.97 -0.94 -19.59
N ASN A 65 23.63 -1.74 -20.44
CA ASN A 65 24.11 -1.33 -21.75
C ASN A 65 23.26 -2.04 -22.80
N ASN A 66 22.36 -1.33 -23.49
CA ASN A 66 21.38 -1.93 -24.41
C ASN A 66 20.63 -3.10 -23.75
N ASP A 67 20.13 -2.87 -22.54
CA ASP A 67 19.42 -3.85 -21.71
C ASP A 67 20.23 -5.09 -21.31
N ILE A 68 21.55 -5.07 -21.49
CA ILE A 68 22.44 -6.10 -20.98
C ILE A 68 23.04 -5.64 -19.65
N PRO A 69 22.81 -6.37 -18.53
CA PRO A 69 23.42 -6.05 -17.24
C PRO A 69 24.94 -6.14 -17.26
N SER A 70 25.63 -5.10 -16.81
CA SER A 70 27.09 -5.04 -16.69
C SER A 70 27.64 -6.10 -15.74
N SER A 71 28.88 -6.55 -15.98
CA SER A 71 29.60 -7.43 -15.04
C SER A 71 29.96 -6.72 -13.74
N VAL A 72 30.27 -5.42 -13.83
CA VAL A 72 30.65 -4.60 -12.66
C VAL A 72 29.39 -4.13 -11.92
N PRO A 73 29.26 -4.43 -10.61
CA PRO A 73 28.14 -3.95 -9.81
C PRO A 73 28.33 -2.52 -9.33
N THR A 74 27.21 -1.78 -9.28
CA THR A 74 27.08 -0.49 -8.60
C THR A 74 26.34 -0.69 -7.29
N TRP A 75 26.72 0.00 -6.21
CA TRP A 75 26.12 -0.16 -4.89
C TRP A 75 25.46 1.12 -4.43
N ALA A 76 24.26 1.00 -3.85
CA ALA A 76 23.61 2.09 -3.13
C ALA A 76 22.96 1.59 -1.84
N SER A 77 22.89 2.48 -0.85
CA SER A 77 22.13 2.24 0.38
C SER A 77 20.75 2.86 0.23
N VAL A 78 19.72 2.09 0.59
CA VAL A 78 18.32 2.51 0.61
C VAL A 78 17.69 2.24 1.98
N PRO A 79 16.72 3.03 2.45
CA PRO A 79 15.98 2.71 3.67
C PRO A 79 15.30 1.34 3.60
N LEU A 80 15.38 0.56 4.66
CA LEU A 80 14.71 -0.75 4.76
C LEU A 80 13.20 -0.63 4.52
N THR A 81 12.58 0.42 5.07
CA THR A 81 11.15 0.74 4.91
C THR A 81 10.76 0.98 3.46
N ALA A 82 11.66 1.50 2.64
CA ALA A 82 11.43 1.73 1.23
C ALA A 82 11.82 0.55 0.33
N LEU A 83 12.49 -0.49 0.87
CA LEU A 83 13.00 -1.62 0.09
C LEU A 83 11.93 -2.29 -0.81
N PRO A 84 10.66 -2.46 -0.41
CA PRO A 84 9.65 -3.03 -1.30
C PRO A 84 9.45 -2.25 -2.62
N HIS A 85 9.80 -0.96 -2.67
CA HIS A 85 9.76 -0.17 -3.91
C HIS A 85 10.95 -0.45 -4.83
N TYR A 86 12.07 -0.92 -4.29
CA TYR A 86 13.30 -1.30 -4.99
C TYR A 86 13.30 -2.80 -5.34
N ARG A 87 12.25 -3.32 -5.96
CA ARG A 87 12.14 -4.75 -6.30
C ARG A 87 13.30 -5.23 -7.17
N ILE A 88 13.81 -6.43 -6.93
CA ILE A 88 14.78 -7.05 -7.84
C ILE A 88 14.14 -7.17 -9.23
N GLY A 89 14.86 -6.71 -10.25
CA GLY A 89 14.37 -6.57 -11.62
C GLY A 89 13.91 -5.16 -12.02
N SER A 90 13.66 -4.26 -11.07
CA SER A 90 13.26 -2.88 -11.36
C SER A 90 14.42 -2.02 -11.88
N ILE A 91 14.14 -1.11 -12.81
CA ILE A 91 15.13 -0.28 -13.49
C ILE A 91 15.02 1.16 -13.02
N TRP A 92 16.17 1.77 -12.68
CA TRP A 92 16.29 3.08 -12.07
C TRP A 92 17.23 4.00 -12.84
N ARG A 93 16.88 5.27 -12.92
CA ARG A 93 17.67 6.38 -13.46
C ARG A 93 17.37 7.63 -12.65
N GLU A 94 18.41 8.38 -12.25
CA GLU A 94 18.27 9.66 -11.52
C GLU A 94 17.39 9.56 -10.26
N GLY A 95 17.46 8.42 -9.56
CA GLY A 95 16.66 8.16 -8.36
C GLY A 95 15.19 7.84 -8.62
N GLN A 96 14.73 7.89 -9.86
CA GLN A 96 13.41 7.47 -10.30
C GLN A 96 13.47 6.03 -10.80
N CYS A 97 12.46 5.24 -10.49
CA CYS A 97 12.30 3.95 -11.14
C CYS A 97 11.42 4.11 -12.38
N ILE A 98 11.93 3.68 -13.52
CA ILE A 98 11.41 4.02 -14.85
C ILE A 98 10.76 2.82 -15.55
N SER A 99 11.09 1.59 -15.17
CA SER A 99 10.47 0.36 -15.72
C SER A 99 10.75 -0.85 -14.82
N ASP A 100 10.12 -1.99 -15.14
CA ASP A 100 10.40 -3.29 -14.54
C ASP A 100 10.89 -4.27 -15.63
N THR A 101 11.23 -5.49 -15.24
CA THR A 101 11.65 -6.54 -16.19
C THR A 101 10.75 -7.77 -16.14
N GLU A 102 10.60 -8.42 -17.29
CA GLU A 102 9.89 -9.69 -17.40
C GLU A 102 10.72 -10.83 -16.78
N MET A 103 10.05 -11.66 -15.97
CA MET A 103 10.63 -12.83 -15.29
C MET A 103 9.56 -13.92 -15.17
N GLU A 104 9.97 -15.18 -14.95
CA GLU A 104 9.03 -16.29 -14.73
C GLU A 104 8.26 -16.06 -13.43
N VAL A 105 6.92 -16.05 -13.50
CA VAL A 105 6.03 -16.01 -12.34
C VAL A 105 5.47 -17.40 -12.12
N LYS A 106 5.60 -17.93 -10.90
CA LYS A 106 5.18 -19.28 -10.57
C LYS A 106 4.74 -19.42 -9.11
N ILE A 107 3.68 -20.21 -8.91
CA ILE A 107 3.24 -20.65 -7.58
C ILE A 107 3.97 -21.94 -7.21
N PHE A 108 4.42 -22.01 -5.96
CA PHE A 108 5.04 -23.19 -5.38
C PHE A 108 4.25 -23.63 -4.15
N ASP A 109 3.86 -24.90 -4.12
CA ASP A 109 3.40 -25.57 -2.91
C ASP A 109 4.62 -25.90 -2.05
N ILE A 110 4.59 -25.44 -0.80
CA ILE A 110 5.69 -25.58 0.15
C ILE A 110 5.15 -25.98 1.52
N ASP A 111 6.06 -26.37 2.41
CA ASP A 111 5.75 -26.64 3.80
C ASP A 111 6.67 -25.79 4.68
N PHE A 112 6.07 -24.96 5.53
CA PHE A 112 6.76 -24.05 6.43
C PHE A 112 7.22 -24.73 7.73
N SER A 113 6.96 -26.03 7.89
CA SER A 113 7.44 -26.82 9.04
C SER A 113 8.96 -26.93 9.06
N SER A 114 9.56 -26.95 10.25
CA SER A 114 11.02 -26.77 10.47
C SER A 114 11.94 -27.78 9.78
N GLU A 115 11.43 -28.91 9.31
CA GLU A 115 12.21 -29.94 8.58
C GLU A 115 12.16 -29.80 7.06
N LYS A 116 11.33 -28.88 6.55
CA LYS A 116 11.04 -28.71 5.11
C LYS A 116 11.71 -27.51 4.48
N TRP A 117 12.39 -26.72 5.31
CA TRP A 117 13.20 -25.59 4.88
C TRP A 117 14.50 -25.54 5.66
N SER A 118 15.50 -24.89 5.08
CA SER A 118 16.75 -24.53 5.77
C SER A 118 17.17 -23.11 5.41
N ILE A 119 18.05 -22.52 6.21
CA ILE A 119 18.79 -21.31 5.82
C ILE A 119 20.11 -21.75 5.21
N THR A 120 20.53 -21.10 4.14
CA THR A 120 21.83 -21.30 3.51
C THR A 120 22.37 -19.98 2.97
N SER A 121 23.63 -19.97 2.52
CA SER A 121 24.20 -18.91 1.69
C SER A 121 24.98 -19.52 0.53
N ARG A 122 25.44 -18.72 -0.43
CA ARG A 122 26.34 -19.26 -1.47
C ARG A 122 27.67 -19.75 -0.86
N ALA A 123 28.20 -19.03 0.13
CA ALA A 123 29.38 -19.48 0.87
C ALA A 123 29.19 -20.85 1.53
N GLU A 124 28.06 -21.05 2.20
CA GLU A 124 27.73 -22.32 2.88
C GLU A 124 27.46 -23.46 1.90
N LEU A 125 26.80 -23.20 0.76
CA LEU A 125 26.63 -24.18 -0.31
C LEU A 125 28.00 -24.63 -0.86
N ILE A 126 28.96 -23.72 -1.01
CA ILE A 126 30.32 -24.08 -1.45
C ILE A 126 31.01 -24.94 -0.38
N ASP A 127 30.93 -24.53 0.89
CA ASP A 127 31.59 -25.24 2.01
C ASP A 127 31.03 -26.65 2.21
N SER A 128 29.73 -26.84 1.98
CA SER A 128 29.04 -28.13 2.02
C SER A 128 29.15 -28.95 0.73
N ARG A 129 29.94 -28.50 -0.26
CA ARG A 129 30.09 -29.14 -1.60
C ARG A 129 28.79 -29.23 -2.40
N GLN A 130 27.87 -28.30 -2.16
CA GLN A 130 26.59 -28.12 -2.86
C GLN A 130 26.55 -26.81 -3.69
N GLY A 131 27.70 -26.26 -4.06
CA GLY A 131 27.82 -24.98 -4.78
C GLY A 131 27.09 -24.95 -6.13
N ASN A 132 26.77 -26.10 -6.71
CA ASN A 132 25.95 -26.22 -7.93
C ASN A 132 24.49 -25.80 -7.71
N VAL A 133 23.96 -25.85 -6.48
CA VAL A 133 22.59 -25.42 -6.17
C VAL A 133 22.39 -23.93 -6.45
N PHE A 134 23.44 -23.12 -6.26
CA PHE A 134 23.48 -21.72 -6.63
C PHE A 134 24.86 -21.28 -7.13
N HIS A 135 25.14 -21.60 -8.39
CA HIS A 135 26.43 -21.29 -9.00
C HIS A 135 26.56 -19.80 -9.38
N GLU A 136 27.79 -19.28 -9.45
CA GLU A 136 28.03 -17.87 -9.81
C GLU A 136 27.61 -17.55 -11.26
N ASP A 137 27.75 -18.51 -12.17
CA ASP A 137 27.36 -18.38 -13.58
C ASP A 137 25.83 -18.28 -13.78
N ASP A 138 25.04 -18.87 -12.89
CA ASP A 138 23.58 -18.85 -12.99
C ASP A 138 23.01 -17.45 -12.63
N TYR A 139 23.62 -16.80 -11.63
CA TYR A 139 23.28 -15.46 -11.17
C TYR A 139 24.51 -14.76 -10.58
N PRO A 140 25.23 -13.96 -11.37
CA PRO A 140 26.46 -13.34 -10.89
C PRO A 140 26.19 -12.32 -9.78
N LEU A 141 26.72 -12.59 -8.58
CA LEU A 141 26.79 -11.65 -7.45
C LEU A 141 28.19 -11.03 -7.40
N LYS A 142 28.45 -10.10 -6.47
CA LYS A 142 29.78 -9.50 -6.34
C LYS A 142 30.85 -10.50 -5.89
N PHE A 143 30.49 -11.39 -4.98
CA PHE A 143 31.41 -12.36 -4.41
C PHE A 143 30.98 -13.79 -4.79
N THR A 144 31.95 -14.62 -5.21
CA THR A 144 31.71 -16.05 -5.43
C THR A 144 31.29 -16.73 -4.13
N ARG A 145 31.86 -16.33 -3.00
CA ARG A 145 31.47 -16.78 -1.64
C ARG A 145 30.59 -15.74 -0.95
N ASP A 146 29.42 -15.47 -1.52
CA ASP A 146 28.48 -14.48 -0.98
C ASP A 146 27.81 -14.96 0.32
N LEU A 147 27.67 -14.04 1.28
CA LEU A 147 27.12 -14.31 2.62
C LEU A 147 25.63 -13.97 2.73
N SER A 148 25.00 -13.45 1.67
CA SER A 148 23.56 -13.21 1.66
C SER A 148 22.83 -14.52 1.92
N THR A 149 21.99 -14.49 2.95
CA THR A 149 21.22 -15.63 3.41
C THR A 149 20.00 -15.87 2.51
N LEU A 150 19.70 -17.15 2.31
CA LEU A 150 18.64 -17.66 1.46
C LEU A 150 17.82 -18.66 2.29
N LEU A 151 16.51 -18.56 2.18
CA LEU A 151 15.59 -19.59 2.61
C LEU A 151 15.48 -20.64 1.51
N ASN A 152 15.80 -21.88 1.83
CA ASN A 152 15.80 -23.00 0.91
C ASN A 152 14.66 -23.97 1.26
N PHE A 153 13.64 -24.03 0.42
CA PHE A 153 12.57 -25.01 0.54
C PHE A 153 12.85 -26.23 -0.34
N SER A 154 12.72 -27.42 0.24
CA SER A 154 12.77 -28.66 -0.52
C SER A 154 11.45 -28.86 -1.26
N LEU A 155 11.53 -29.07 -2.57
CA LEU A 155 10.39 -29.38 -3.45
C LEU A 155 10.41 -30.87 -3.86
N PRO A 156 9.30 -31.39 -4.43
CA PRO A 156 9.28 -32.73 -5.02
C PRO A 156 10.40 -32.96 -6.05
N ASP A 157 10.76 -34.23 -6.23
CA ASP A 157 11.78 -34.70 -7.19
C ASP A 157 13.20 -34.16 -6.95
N GLY A 158 13.49 -33.72 -5.73
CA GLY A 158 14.80 -33.18 -5.34
C GLY A 158 15.08 -31.78 -5.88
N ASN A 159 14.04 -31.05 -6.31
CA ASN A 159 14.13 -29.65 -6.70
C ASN A 159 14.12 -28.74 -5.47
N ASN A 160 14.55 -27.49 -5.63
CA ASN A 160 14.59 -26.52 -4.54
C ASN A 160 14.01 -25.16 -4.95
N LEU A 161 13.41 -24.46 -3.99
CA LEU A 161 13.05 -23.05 -4.09
C LEU A 161 13.95 -22.23 -3.16
N LEU A 162 14.73 -21.31 -3.74
CA LEU A 162 15.54 -20.37 -2.99
C LEU A 162 14.86 -19.00 -2.95
N VAL A 163 14.69 -18.43 -1.76
CA VAL A 163 14.13 -17.10 -1.53
C VAL A 163 15.14 -16.27 -0.72
N PRO A 164 15.59 -15.09 -1.16
CA PRO A 164 16.42 -14.21 -0.35
C PRO A 164 15.76 -13.89 0.99
N CYS A 165 16.49 -14.05 2.09
CA CYS A 165 15.95 -13.83 3.43
C CYS A 165 15.42 -12.39 3.61
N ILE A 166 16.14 -11.40 3.07
CA ILE A 166 15.70 -10.00 3.11
C ILE A 166 14.38 -9.81 2.34
N GLU A 167 14.21 -10.47 1.20
CA GLU A 167 12.95 -10.40 0.43
C GLU A 167 11.79 -11.04 1.21
N PHE A 168 12.02 -12.22 1.79
CA PHE A 168 11.02 -12.87 2.64
C PHE A 168 10.66 -12.01 3.86
N PHE A 169 11.64 -11.36 4.48
CA PHE A 169 11.42 -10.47 5.62
C PHE A 169 10.53 -9.29 5.28
N VAL A 170 10.85 -8.54 4.22
CA VAL A 170 10.11 -7.30 3.92
C VAL A 170 8.76 -7.53 3.24
N ARG A 171 8.49 -8.74 2.75
CA ARG A 171 7.24 -9.07 2.05
C ARG A 171 6.31 -10.02 2.83
N ALA A 172 6.85 -11.01 3.52
CA ALA A 172 6.07 -12.09 4.12
C ALA A 172 5.86 -11.98 5.64
N TYR A 173 6.67 -11.21 6.37
CA TYR A 173 6.48 -11.04 7.82
C TYR A 173 5.30 -10.12 8.14
N ALA A 174 5.17 -8.99 7.44
CA ALA A 174 4.13 -8.02 7.71
C ALA A 174 3.81 -7.17 6.48
N ARG A 175 2.62 -6.55 6.49
CA ARG A 175 2.15 -5.67 5.43
C ARG A 175 2.63 -4.24 5.63
N ASN A 176 2.79 -3.83 6.89
CA ASN A 176 3.32 -2.53 7.26
C ASN A 176 4.83 -2.62 7.53
N MET A 177 5.63 -1.85 6.80
CA MET A 177 7.08 -1.81 7.01
C MET A 177 7.50 -1.24 8.35
N ALA A 178 6.59 -0.60 9.11
CA ALA A 178 6.84 -0.26 10.51
C ALA A 178 7.12 -1.49 11.38
N VAL A 179 6.57 -2.66 11.03
CA VAL A 179 6.88 -3.93 11.72
C VAL A 179 8.33 -4.33 11.46
N CYS A 180 8.75 -4.40 10.20
CA CYS A 180 10.13 -4.74 9.84
C CYS A 180 11.15 -3.75 10.41
N LYS A 181 10.80 -2.45 10.42
CA LYS A 181 11.58 -1.41 11.06
C LYS A 181 11.75 -1.66 12.55
N ALA A 182 10.66 -1.85 13.29
CA ALA A 182 10.71 -2.12 14.73
C ALA A 182 11.53 -3.38 15.05
N LEU A 183 11.34 -4.45 14.28
CA LEU A 183 12.09 -5.71 14.46
C LEU A 183 13.59 -5.59 14.21
N SER A 184 14.03 -4.59 13.45
CA SER A 184 15.45 -4.38 13.12
C SER A 184 16.13 -3.29 13.95
N THR A 185 15.37 -2.45 14.66
CA THR A 185 15.92 -1.32 15.43
C THR A 185 15.68 -1.39 16.93
N LEU A 186 14.65 -2.08 17.38
CA LEU A 186 14.21 -2.07 18.78
C LEU A 186 14.53 -3.39 19.47
N THR A 187 14.76 -3.36 20.78
CA THR A 187 14.81 -4.60 21.58
C THR A 187 13.47 -5.32 21.53
N PHE A 188 13.45 -6.64 21.71
CA PHE A 188 12.20 -7.41 21.66
C PHE A 188 11.11 -6.90 22.65
N ARG A 189 11.52 -6.37 23.80
CA ARG A 189 10.61 -5.73 24.77
C ARG A 189 9.97 -4.45 24.20
N GLU A 190 10.77 -3.61 23.56
CA GLU A 190 10.30 -2.38 22.92
C GLU A 190 9.41 -2.70 21.70
N VAL A 191 9.76 -3.73 20.92
CA VAL A 191 8.90 -4.26 19.84
C VAL A 191 7.50 -4.59 20.36
N LYS A 192 7.39 -5.36 21.46
CA LYS A 192 6.09 -5.71 22.06
C LYS A 192 5.33 -4.46 22.51
N SER A 193 6.03 -3.46 23.06
CA SER A 193 5.45 -2.18 23.50
C SER A 193 4.94 -1.32 22.33
N VAL A 194 5.62 -1.35 21.18
CA VAL A 194 5.20 -0.68 19.95
C VAL A 194 4.04 -1.41 19.29
N PHE A 195 4.00 -2.74 19.38
CA PHE A 195 2.96 -3.53 18.70
C PHE A 195 1.66 -3.60 19.49
N PHE A 196 1.72 -3.72 20.81
CA PHE A 196 0.57 -4.00 21.67
C PHE A 196 0.36 -2.94 22.75
N LYS A 197 -0.88 -2.47 22.92
CA LYS A 197 -1.32 -1.73 24.12
C LYS A 197 -1.37 -2.65 25.34
N CYS A 198 -1.65 -3.93 25.10
CA CYS A 198 -1.65 -5.00 26.10
C CYS A 198 -1.17 -6.28 25.43
N ASP A 199 -0.09 -6.86 25.95
CA ASP A 199 0.56 -8.07 25.47
C ASP A 199 0.24 -9.29 26.35
N LYS A 200 -0.86 -9.24 27.10
CA LYS A 200 -1.38 -10.39 27.85
C LYS A 200 -2.27 -11.24 26.96
N ARG A 201 -2.03 -12.55 26.94
CA ARG A 201 -2.86 -13.56 26.27
C ARG A 201 -4.22 -13.65 26.98
N ASP A 202 -5.30 -13.64 26.22
CA ASP A 202 -6.62 -14.05 26.70
C ASP A 202 -6.66 -15.58 26.81
N ALA A 203 -7.41 -16.09 27.80
CA ALA A 203 -7.42 -17.52 28.12
C ALA A 203 -8.16 -18.36 27.07
N PHE A 204 -9.13 -17.79 26.35
CA PHE A 204 -10.04 -18.54 25.49
C PHE A 204 -9.93 -18.09 24.03
N ASN A 205 -9.76 -16.79 23.79
CA ASN A 205 -9.81 -16.20 22.46
C ASN A 205 -8.44 -15.65 22.03
N TRP A 206 -8.19 -15.59 20.72
CA TRP A 206 -7.05 -14.85 20.19
C TRP A 206 -7.40 -13.36 20.11
N LEU A 207 -7.47 -12.72 21.28
CA LEU A 207 -7.74 -11.30 21.42
C LEU A 207 -6.44 -10.49 21.35
N ILE A 208 -6.33 -9.60 20.38
CA ILE A 208 -5.21 -8.66 20.27
C ILE A 208 -5.68 -7.22 20.49
N LYS A 209 -4.84 -6.44 21.17
CA LYS A 209 -5.02 -4.99 21.40
C LYS A 209 -3.84 -4.21 20.83
N PRO A 210 -3.74 -4.02 19.49
CA PRO A 210 -2.61 -3.32 18.90
C PRO A 210 -2.56 -1.84 19.25
N THR A 211 -1.36 -1.24 19.19
CA THR A 211 -1.22 0.22 19.26
C THR A 211 -1.77 0.90 18.00
N ASP A 212 -1.90 2.23 18.05
CA ASP A 212 -2.38 3.02 16.92
C ASP A 212 -1.35 3.12 15.78
N GLN A 213 -0.12 2.65 16.00
CA GLN A 213 0.91 2.56 14.96
C GLN A 213 0.74 1.31 14.07
N MET A 214 0.14 0.25 14.62
CA MET A 214 -0.06 -1.01 13.90
C MET A 214 -1.32 -0.95 13.05
N ARG A 215 -1.27 -1.50 11.84
CA ARG A 215 -2.40 -1.51 10.91
C ARG A 215 -3.22 -2.78 11.10
N ASN A 216 -4.49 -2.73 10.72
CA ASN A 216 -5.38 -3.89 10.83
C ASN A 216 -4.96 -5.03 9.89
N ALA A 217 -4.27 -4.70 8.79
CA ALA A 217 -3.73 -5.68 7.84
C ALA A 217 -2.68 -6.62 8.47
N ASP A 218 -2.03 -6.20 9.57
CA ASP A 218 -1.03 -7.00 10.28
C ASP A 218 -1.64 -7.88 11.40
N ALA A 219 -2.97 -7.90 11.55
CA ALA A 219 -3.64 -8.58 12.66
C ALA A 219 -3.28 -10.07 12.77
N VAL A 220 -3.10 -10.77 11.65
CA VAL A 220 -2.72 -12.20 11.64
C VAL A 220 -1.32 -12.38 12.21
N PHE A 221 -0.33 -11.63 11.71
CA PHE A 221 1.03 -11.66 12.22
C PHE A 221 1.08 -11.30 13.72
N LEU A 222 0.37 -10.23 14.12
CA LEU A 222 0.32 -9.78 15.51
C LEU A 222 -0.32 -10.82 16.44
N ALA A 223 -1.37 -11.51 15.99
CA ALA A 223 -2.00 -12.57 16.78
C ALA A 223 -1.06 -13.75 16.98
N HIS A 224 -0.41 -14.23 15.92
CA HIS A 224 0.58 -15.30 16.03
C HIS A 224 1.76 -14.88 16.92
N LEU A 225 2.29 -13.68 16.77
CA LEU A 225 3.36 -13.19 17.66
C LEU A 225 2.95 -13.10 19.13
N LEU A 226 1.64 -12.98 19.43
CA LEU A 226 1.15 -12.95 20.80
C LEU A 226 0.82 -14.33 21.36
N TYR A 227 0.28 -15.25 20.55
CA TYR A 227 -0.30 -16.51 21.02
C TYR A 227 0.44 -17.78 20.57
N ASP A 228 1.29 -17.69 19.54
CA ASP A 228 2.01 -18.82 18.96
C ASP A 228 3.49 -18.77 19.41
N ASP A 229 3.89 -19.75 20.22
CA ASP A 229 5.24 -19.84 20.79
C ASP A 229 6.31 -20.07 19.70
N TYR A 230 5.95 -20.75 18.60
CA TYR A 230 6.86 -20.89 17.46
C TYR A 230 7.10 -19.54 16.81
N THR A 231 6.04 -18.78 16.51
CA THR A 231 6.16 -17.44 15.94
C THR A 231 6.97 -16.52 16.84
N GLU A 232 6.67 -16.48 18.14
CA GLU A 232 7.41 -15.67 19.10
C GLU A 232 8.90 -16.02 19.09
N THR A 233 9.23 -17.31 19.06
CA THR A 233 10.61 -17.78 19.02
C THR A 233 11.34 -17.34 17.75
N GLN A 234 10.74 -17.53 16.57
CA GLN A 234 11.38 -17.16 15.30
C GLN A 234 11.55 -15.64 15.18
N VAL A 235 10.54 -14.87 15.55
CA VAL A 235 10.60 -13.39 15.51
C VAL A 235 11.63 -12.87 16.51
N LYS A 236 11.73 -13.46 17.71
CA LYS A 236 12.74 -13.09 18.71
C LYS A 236 14.15 -13.43 18.24
N ARG A 237 14.36 -14.58 17.59
CA ARG A 237 15.66 -14.96 16.99
C ARG A 237 16.08 -13.95 15.92
N LEU A 238 15.17 -13.62 15.00
CA LEU A 238 15.42 -12.62 13.97
C LEU A 238 15.77 -11.25 14.57
N ASN A 239 14.96 -10.77 15.53
CA ASN A 239 15.23 -9.51 16.22
C ASN A 239 16.61 -9.51 16.89
N SER A 240 16.94 -10.60 17.59
CA SER A 240 18.24 -10.74 18.27
C SER A 240 19.42 -10.65 17.29
N SER A 241 19.27 -11.13 16.05
CA SER A 241 20.30 -11.04 15.01
C SER A 241 20.67 -9.61 14.63
N PHE A 242 19.73 -8.67 14.76
CA PHE A 242 19.97 -7.24 14.55
C PHE A 242 20.54 -6.58 15.80
N ILE A 243 19.90 -6.82 16.96
CA ILE A 243 20.21 -6.10 18.20
C ILE A 243 21.56 -6.50 18.80
N SER A 244 22.02 -7.74 18.57
CA SER A 244 23.31 -8.21 19.07
C SER A 244 24.52 -7.64 18.30
N LYS A 245 24.30 -6.88 17.23
CA LYS A 245 25.35 -6.39 16.33
C LYS A 245 25.63 -4.91 16.61
N GLY A 246 26.91 -4.52 16.48
CA GLY A 246 27.31 -3.12 16.63
C GLY A 246 26.74 -2.24 15.51
N PRO A 247 26.66 -0.91 15.71
CA PRO A 247 26.02 0.00 14.75
C PRO A 247 26.66 0.04 13.36
N ASN A 248 27.94 -0.33 13.23
CA ASN A 248 28.66 -0.36 11.95
C ASN A 248 28.71 -1.77 11.32
N THR A 249 28.06 -2.76 11.92
CA THR A 249 28.16 -4.15 11.47
C THR A 249 27.08 -4.46 10.45
N LYS A 250 27.47 -5.07 9.32
CA LYS A 250 26.55 -5.63 8.34
C LYS A 250 25.87 -6.87 8.92
N VAL A 251 24.55 -6.91 8.82
CA VAL A 251 23.71 -8.04 9.23
C VAL A 251 23.21 -8.74 7.98
N PHE A 252 23.44 -10.05 7.90
CA PHE A 252 22.86 -10.96 6.92
C PHE A 252 21.79 -11.77 7.67
N PRO A 253 20.54 -11.28 7.73
CA PRO A 253 19.55 -11.83 8.65
C PRO A 253 19.14 -13.24 8.23
N GLU A 254 19.15 -14.18 9.16
CA GLU A 254 18.57 -15.50 8.96
C GLU A 254 17.07 -15.39 9.23
N VAL A 255 16.27 -15.41 8.16
CA VAL A 255 14.84 -15.13 8.22
C VAL A 255 14.07 -16.44 7.98
N ALA A 256 13.60 -17.03 9.08
CA ALA A 256 12.79 -18.24 9.06
C ALA A 256 11.32 -17.95 8.72
N PRO A 257 10.54 -18.92 8.20
CA PRO A 257 9.10 -18.89 8.27
C PRO A 257 8.60 -18.65 9.70
N TRP A 258 7.76 -17.64 9.90
CA TRP A 258 7.24 -17.27 11.21
C TRP A 258 6.01 -18.11 11.63
N PHE A 259 5.51 -18.98 10.76
CA PHE A 259 4.46 -19.97 11.05
C PHE A 259 4.83 -21.32 10.43
N GLN A 260 4.06 -22.37 10.75
CA GLN A 260 4.29 -23.75 10.30
C GLN A 260 3.10 -24.27 9.47
N GLY A 261 3.31 -25.38 8.77
CA GLY A 261 2.29 -26.08 7.99
C GLY A 261 2.41 -25.88 6.48
N ALA A 262 1.57 -26.58 5.73
CA ALA A 262 1.52 -26.48 4.28
C ALA A 262 1.02 -25.10 3.83
N GLY A 263 1.51 -24.64 2.68
CA GLY A 263 1.05 -23.41 2.07
C GLY A 263 1.70 -23.18 0.72
N GLN A 264 1.56 -21.94 0.23
CA GLN A 264 2.00 -21.56 -1.10
C GLN A 264 2.77 -20.25 -1.07
N LEU A 265 3.75 -20.13 -1.97
CA LEU A 265 4.42 -18.88 -2.32
C LEU A 265 4.20 -18.57 -3.80
N LEU A 266 3.88 -17.31 -4.11
CA LEU A 266 3.85 -16.79 -5.47
C LEU A 266 5.18 -16.05 -5.70
N CYS A 267 6.01 -16.62 -6.55
CA CYS A 267 7.37 -16.18 -6.77
C CYS A 267 7.55 -15.64 -8.19
N ARG A 268 8.30 -14.55 -8.33
CA ARG A 268 8.82 -14.05 -9.60
C ARG A 268 10.33 -14.19 -9.62
N GLY A 269 10.88 -14.83 -10.63
CA GLY A 269 12.30 -15.17 -10.63
C GLY A 269 12.77 -15.93 -11.86
N ARG A 270 13.80 -16.76 -11.67
CA ARG A 270 14.42 -17.54 -12.75
C ARG A 270 14.82 -18.93 -12.28
N ARG A 271 14.86 -19.87 -13.22
CA ARG A 271 15.45 -21.19 -13.01
C ARG A 271 16.97 -21.14 -13.11
N ILE A 272 17.63 -21.83 -12.19
CA ILE A 272 19.09 -21.98 -12.09
C ILE A 272 19.42 -23.47 -11.89
N ASN A 273 20.70 -23.84 -11.76
CA ASN A 273 21.12 -25.22 -11.53
C ASN A 273 20.48 -26.19 -12.56
N GLN A 274 20.59 -25.84 -13.84
CA GLN A 274 20.03 -26.60 -14.96
C GLN A 274 18.51 -26.88 -14.84
N GLY A 275 17.77 -25.96 -14.20
CA GLY A 275 16.31 -26.07 -14.05
C GLY A 275 15.84 -26.71 -12.75
N LYS A 276 16.74 -27.29 -11.94
CA LYS A 276 16.42 -27.98 -10.69
C LYS A 276 16.15 -27.06 -9.50
N THR A 277 16.60 -25.81 -9.59
CA THR A 277 16.38 -24.82 -8.55
C THR A 277 15.65 -23.61 -9.13
N PHE A 278 14.60 -23.15 -8.46
CA PHE A 278 13.99 -21.85 -8.76
C PHE A 278 14.52 -20.81 -7.78
N LEU A 279 15.09 -19.72 -8.31
CA LEU A 279 15.52 -18.57 -7.52
C LEU A 279 14.42 -17.51 -7.57
N CYS A 280 13.67 -17.37 -6.47
CA CYS A 280 12.67 -16.33 -6.29
C CYS A 280 13.37 -14.99 -6.01
N LEU A 281 13.28 -14.05 -6.94
CA LEU A 281 13.92 -12.74 -6.82
C LEU A 281 12.95 -11.66 -6.29
N ASP A 282 11.66 -11.86 -6.51
CA ASP A 282 10.58 -10.98 -6.03
C ASP A 282 9.43 -11.87 -5.53
N LEU A 283 9.09 -11.73 -4.25
CA LEU A 283 8.03 -12.51 -3.62
C LEU A 283 6.71 -11.73 -3.74
N LEU A 284 5.80 -12.25 -4.57
CA LEU A 284 4.56 -11.56 -4.91
C LEU A 284 3.38 -11.95 -4.01
N GLY A 285 3.46 -13.06 -3.29
CA GLY A 285 2.39 -13.52 -2.42
C GLY A 285 2.76 -14.71 -1.55
N SER A 286 1.99 -14.89 -0.49
CA SER A 286 2.13 -16.02 0.44
C SER A 286 0.78 -16.41 1.01
N THR A 287 0.65 -17.68 1.38
CA THR A 287 -0.43 -18.16 2.25
C THR A 287 -0.35 -17.52 3.64
N GLN A 288 -1.50 -17.43 4.31
CA GLN A 288 -1.60 -17.08 5.73
C GLN A 288 -1.71 -18.33 6.60
N PRO A 289 -1.22 -18.32 7.85
CA PRO A 289 -1.41 -19.44 8.75
C PRO A 289 -2.89 -19.71 9.06
N GLU A 290 -3.23 -20.99 9.14
CA GLU A 290 -4.55 -21.48 9.54
C GLU A 290 -4.76 -21.44 11.07
N GLY A 291 -6.01 -21.62 11.51
CA GLY A 291 -6.40 -21.63 12.93
C GLY A 291 -7.66 -20.83 13.27
N ARG A 292 -7.87 -20.60 14.58
CA ARG A 292 -9.07 -19.97 15.17
C ARG A 292 -9.27 -18.48 14.82
N GLU A 293 -10.51 -18.02 14.80
CA GLU A 293 -10.85 -16.60 14.57
C GLU A 293 -10.03 -15.66 15.48
N ILE A 294 -9.55 -14.55 14.92
CA ILE A 294 -8.81 -13.51 15.65
C ILE A 294 -9.76 -12.38 16.03
N GLU A 295 -9.76 -12.00 17.29
CA GLU A 295 -10.49 -10.84 17.79
C GLU A 295 -9.55 -9.61 17.84
N LEU A 296 -9.81 -8.63 16.97
CA LEU A 296 -9.04 -7.39 16.89
C LEU A 296 -9.76 -6.28 17.64
N PHE A 297 -9.24 -5.89 18.79
CA PHE A 297 -9.82 -4.84 19.62
C PHE A 297 -9.23 -3.47 19.31
N ARG A 298 -10.11 -2.49 19.07
CA ARG A 298 -9.77 -1.07 18.95
C ARG A 298 -10.62 -0.25 19.91
N GLU A 299 -9.96 0.57 20.73
CA GLU A 299 -10.67 1.63 21.47
C GLU A 299 -11.01 2.76 20.51
N THR A 300 -12.26 3.17 20.54
CA THR A 300 -12.76 4.37 19.89
C THR A 300 -13.32 5.28 20.97
N PHE A 301 -12.92 6.55 20.97
CA PHE A 301 -13.44 7.52 21.93
C PHE A 301 -14.66 8.21 21.32
N ASP A 302 -15.67 8.46 22.14
CA ASP A 302 -16.84 9.26 21.78
C ASP A 302 -16.89 10.48 22.68
N SER A 303 -16.72 11.65 22.07
CA SER A 303 -16.79 12.93 22.78
C SER A 303 -18.18 13.57 22.70
N SER A 304 -19.15 12.94 22.03
CA SER A 304 -20.46 13.55 21.74
C SER A 304 -21.32 13.80 22.99
N GLY A 305 -21.07 13.11 24.10
CA GLY A 305 -21.80 13.28 25.38
C GLY A 305 -21.08 14.06 26.48
N GLY A 306 -19.80 14.40 26.33
CA GLY A 306 -18.99 14.94 27.42
C GLY A 306 -19.05 16.46 27.63
N GLU A 307 -18.72 16.91 28.84
CA GLU A 307 -18.69 18.33 29.21
C GLU A 307 -17.60 19.12 28.45
N GLN A 308 -17.81 20.43 28.28
CA GLN A 308 -16.79 21.33 27.73
C GLN A 308 -15.64 21.48 28.74
N GLY A 309 -14.39 21.43 28.27
CA GLY A 309 -13.19 21.49 29.12
C GLY A 309 -12.24 20.31 28.96
N GLY A 310 -12.44 19.45 27.95
CA GLY A 310 -11.52 18.38 27.60
C GLY A 310 -10.18 18.89 27.05
N ARG A 311 -9.19 17.99 26.95
CA ARG A 311 -7.84 18.29 26.44
C ARG A 311 -7.87 18.85 25.02
N ILE A 312 -6.90 19.69 24.66
CA ILE A 312 -6.69 20.11 23.27
C ILE A 312 -6.22 18.91 22.45
N VAL A 313 -6.99 18.54 21.41
CA VAL A 313 -6.65 17.49 20.45
C VAL A 313 -6.08 18.15 19.21
N LEU A 314 -4.79 17.91 18.93
CA LEU A 314 -4.19 18.35 17.67
C LEU A 314 -4.55 17.34 16.58
N PRO A 315 -5.17 17.78 15.47
CA PRO A 315 -5.48 16.89 14.35
C PRO A 315 -4.19 16.35 13.72
N GLN A 316 -4.21 15.09 13.30
CA GLN A 316 -3.18 14.51 12.46
C GLN A 316 -3.74 14.31 11.06
N VAL A 317 -3.11 14.92 10.06
CA VAL A 317 -3.48 14.73 8.65
C VAL A 317 -2.87 13.42 8.19
N ILE A 318 -3.71 12.49 7.74
CA ILE A 318 -3.28 11.23 7.14
C ILE A 318 -3.86 11.19 5.72
N ARG A 319 -3.01 11.00 4.72
CA ARG A 319 -3.42 10.82 3.32
C ARG A 319 -2.67 9.66 2.68
N THR A 320 -3.19 9.14 1.58
CA THR A 320 -2.43 8.22 0.73
C THR A 320 -1.80 8.98 -0.42
N ALA A 321 -0.56 8.65 -0.77
CA ALA A 321 0.10 9.17 -1.95
C ALA A 321 -0.65 8.77 -3.22
N ARG A 322 -0.71 9.68 -4.19
CA ARG A 322 -1.28 9.42 -5.51
C ARG A 322 -0.26 8.70 -6.38
N ALA A 323 -0.76 7.99 -7.40
CA ALA A 323 0.11 7.47 -8.45
C ALA A 323 0.86 8.63 -9.11
N GLU A 324 2.14 8.42 -9.42
CA GLU A 324 3.05 9.37 -10.06
C GLU A 324 3.28 10.67 -9.27
N GLU A 325 2.75 10.78 -8.05
CA GLU A 325 3.06 11.88 -7.15
C GLU A 325 4.56 11.85 -6.82
N PHE A 326 5.23 12.98 -6.99
CA PHE A 326 6.61 13.12 -6.56
C PHE A 326 6.67 13.27 -5.03
N LEU A 327 7.41 12.39 -4.37
CA LEU A 327 7.68 12.46 -2.94
C LEU A 327 9.17 12.31 -2.67
N ALA A 328 9.76 13.34 -2.08
CA ALA A 328 11.11 13.32 -1.57
C ALA A 328 11.12 12.72 -0.15
N GLU A 329 11.80 11.58 0.01
CA GLU A 329 11.98 10.92 1.31
C GLU A 329 13.41 11.08 1.84
N GLU A 330 13.51 11.70 3.01
CA GLU A 330 14.72 11.94 3.78
C GLU A 330 15.09 10.69 4.60
N SER A 331 16.26 10.11 4.30
CA SER A 331 16.73 8.88 4.96
C SER A 331 17.48 9.10 6.27
N TYR A 332 17.78 10.36 6.64
CA TYR A 332 18.68 10.68 7.76
C TYR A 332 18.11 11.67 8.77
N VAL A 333 16.87 12.11 8.58
CA VAL A 333 16.21 13.07 9.48
C VAL A 333 14.88 12.47 9.93
N LEU A 334 14.51 12.68 11.20
CA LEU A 334 13.22 12.24 11.72
C LEU A 334 12.09 13.15 11.25
N PRO A 335 10.89 12.61 11.03
CA PRO A 335 9.71 13.45 10.80
C PRO A 335 9.34 14.24 12.06
N ASP A 336 8.57 15.31 11.88
CA ASP A 336 7.95 16.01 13.00
C ASP A 336 6.96 15.07 13.71
N ALA A 337 6.96 15.08 15.04
CA ALA A 337 6.14 14.18 15.85
C ALA A 337 4.64 14.30 15.52
N ARG A 338 4.21 15.51 15.15
CA ARG A 338 2.83 15.83 14.79
C ARG A 338 2.66 16.25 13.33
N GLY A 339 3.65 15.96 12.48
CA GLY A 339 3.58 16.26 11.06
C GLY A 339 2.48 15.49 10.32
N GLU A 340 2.22 15.92 9.09
CA GLU A 340 1.42 15.18 8.12
C GLU A 340 1.95 13.75 7.95
N LYS A 341 1.04 12.78 7.81
CA LYS A 341 1.34 11.39 7.48
C LYS A 341 0.91 11.09 6.06
N VAL A 342 1.84 10.58 5.25
CA VAL A 342 1.56 10.03 3.92
C VAL A 342 1.72 8.52 3.92
N ILE A 343 0.72 7.81 3.40
CA ILE A 343 0.77 6.36 3.18
C ILE A 343 1.31 6.12 1.76
N LEU A 344 2.42 5.39 1.66
CA LEU A 344 3.04 4.95 0.42
C LEU A 344 2.68 3.49 0.17
N ARG A 345 2.16 3.18 -1.02
CA ARG A 345 1.80 1.80 -1.37
C ARG A 345 2.98 1.09 -2.03
N PRO A 346 3.60 0.10 -1.36
CA PRO A 346 4.53 -0.79 -2.03
C PRO A 346 3.77 -1.65 -3.06
N PRO A 347 4.50 -2.41 -3.91
CA PRO A 347 3.89 -3.37 -4.80
C PRO A 347 2.87 -4.27 -4.08
N PRO A 348 1.75 -4.62 -4.74
CA PRO A 348 0.78 -5.55 -4.19
C PRO A 348 1.44 -6.85 -3.72
N PHE A 349 0.91 -7.43 -2.65
CA PHE A 349 1.32 -8.75 -2.18
C PHE A 349 0.09 -9.61 -1.96
N GLU A 350 0.00 -10.72 -2.67
CA GLU A 350 -1.21 -11.54 -2.70
C GLU A 350 -1.31 -12.39 -1.44
N THR A 351 -2.53 -12.55 -0.93
CA THR A 351 -2.83 -13.58 0.08
C THR A 351 -3.33 -14.81 -0.66
N LEU A 352 -2.54 -15.88 -0.65
CA LEU A 352 -2.88 -17.13 -1.32
C LEU A 352 -3.73 -18.01 -0.38
N GLY A 353 -4.63 -18.81 -0.95
CA GLY A 353 -5.49 -19.69 -0.18
C GLY A 353 -6.53 -18.96 0.69
N PRO A 354 -7.11 -19.64 1.70
CA PRO A 354 -8.15 -19.06 2.54
C PRO A 354 -7.59 -17.93 3.41
N LYS A 355 -8.25 -16.77 3.39
CA LYS A 355 -7.93 -15.66 4.29
C LYS A 355 -8.34 -16.01 5.71
N ARG A 356 -7.48 -15.71 6.68
CA ARG A 356 -7.79 -15.88 8.10
C ARG A 356 -8.86 -14.88 8.55
N THR A 357 -9.91 -15.38 9.21
CA THR A 357 -10.99 -14.53 9.73
C THR A 357 -10.51 -13.66 10.90
N VAL A 358 -10.72 -12.34 10.76
CA VAL A 358 -10.42 -11.33 11.79
C VAL A 358 -11.69 -10.56 12.11
N LYS A 359 -12.23 -10.79 13.32
CA LYS A 359 -13.41 -10.11 13.85
C LYS A 359 -12.98 -8.84 14.58
N ARG A 360 -13.48 -7.69 14.14
CA ARG A 360 -13.16 -6.39 14.76
C ARG A 360 -14.11 -6.12 15.92
N ILE A 361 -13.55 -5.92 17.12
CA ILE A 361 -14.26 -5.48 18.31
C ILE A 361 -13.96 -4.01 18.52
N LYS A 362 -15.01 -3.19 18.61
CA LYS A 362 -14.91 -1.77 18.94
C LYS A 362 -15.48 -1.55 20.32
N SER A 363 -14.71 -0.90 21.20
CA SER A 363 -15.22 -0.39 22.47
C SER A 363 -15.30 1.12 22.39
N LEU A 364 -16.48 1.66 22.69
CA LEU A 364 -16.69 3.09 22.80
C LEU A 364 -16.32 3.52 24.23
N ARG A 365 -15.45 4.52 24.37
CA ARG A 365 -15.19 5.19 25.65
C ARG A 365 -15.66 6.63 25.56
N GLU A 366 -16.60 7.00 26.42
CA GLU A 366 -17.07 8.38 26.50
C GLU A 366 -15.96 9.28 27.06
N THR A 367 -15.75 10.43 26.43
CA THR A 367 -14.75 11.42 26.86
C THR A 367 -15.32 12.85 26.81
N ASN A 368 -14.71 13.76 27.57
CA ASN A 368 -15.06 15.18 27.50
C ASN A 368 -14.72 15.77 26.13
N ARG A 369 -15.51 16.75 25.69
CA ARG A 369 -15.29 17.44 24.40
C ARG A 369 -13.99 18.25 24.47
N GLY A 370 -12.97 17.75 23.79
CA GLY A 370 -11.69 18.43 23.62
C GLY A 370 -11.78 19.60 22.62
N LEU A 371 -10.94 20.61 22.82
CA LEU A 371 -10.77 21.69 21.85
C LEU A 371 -9.86 21.22 20.71
N ARG A 372 -10.24 21.45 19.44
CA ARG A 372 -9.38 21.13 18.29
C ARG A 372 -8.29 22.18 18.17
N GLY A 373 -7.03 21.78 18.21
CA GLY A 373 -5.93 22.69 17.94
C GLY A 373 -5.66 22.89 16.44
N PRO A 374 -4.63 23.68 16.09
CA PRO A 374 -4.31 24.02 14.70
C PRO A 374 -3.97 22.77 13.86
N GLN A 375 -4.22 22.85 12.57
CA GLN A 375 -3.74 21.84 11.62
C GLN A 375 -2.22 21.87 11.54
N PRO A 376 -1.56 20.72 11.39
CA PRO A 376 -0.13 20.71 11.11
C PRO A 376 0.13 21.39 9.74
N PRO A 377 1.29 22.06 9.59
CA PRO A 377 1.69 22.60 8.30
C PRO A 377 1.84 21.47 7.26
N GLN A 378 1.69 21.82 5.99
CA GLN A 378 2.00 20.90 4.89
C GLN A 378 3.49 20.57 4.91
N ALA A 379 3.84 19.30 4.71
CA ALA A 379 5.23 18.86 4.69
C ALA A 379 5.89 19.12 3.32
N ASP A 380 7.14 19.57 3.34
CA ASP A 380 7.96 19.76 2.13
C ASP A 380 8.62 18.44 1.69
N THR A 381 9.01 17.62 2.67
CA THR A 381 9.64 16.31 2.49
C THR A 381 9.09 15.33 3.51
N TYR A 382 9.39 14.04 3.35
CA TYR A 382 8.88 12.98 4.22
C TYR A 382 10.01 12.11 4.79
N SER A 383 9.73 11.40 5.88
CA SER A 383 10.66 10.44 6.46
C SER A 383 9.92 9.27 7.10
N SER A 384 10.47 8.07 6.97
CA SER A 384 9.92 6.83 7.54
C SER A 384 10.40 6.55 8.98
N GLY A 385 11.20 7.47 9.55
CA GLY A 385 11.66 7.45 10.93
C GLY A 385 10.56 7.62 11.98
N ASP A 386 10.95 7.55 13.25
CA ASP A 386 10.04 7.84 14.36
C ASP A 386 9.86 9.35 14.56
N GLY A 387 8.62 9.78 14.77
CA GLY A 387 8.31 11.20 14.93
C GLY A 387 8.90 11.77 16.21
N ALA A 388 9.71 12.83 16.09
CA ALA A 388 10.36 13.49 17.21
C ALA A 388 10.54 14.99 16.94
N GLY A 389 10.34 15.83 17.96
CA GLY A 389 10.39 17.29 17.79
C GLY A 389 9.31 17.85 16.85
N ASP A 390 9.36 19.15 16.61
CA ASP A 390 8.44 19.88 15.73
C ASP A 390 9.19 20.99 14.96
N GLY A 391 8.62 21.49 13.86
CA GLY A 391 9.12 22.67 13.12
C GLY A 391 10.16 22.38 12.04
N LYS A 392 10.35 21.11 11.66
CA LYS A 392 11.26 20.73 10.55
C LYS A 392 10.57 20.76 9.19
N ASN A 393 9.23 20.83 9.16
CA ASN A 393 8.39 20.66 7.96
C ASN A 393 8.62 19.31 7.26
N ILE A 394 8.93 18.28 8.04
CA ILE A 394 9.15 16.91 7.55
C ILE A 394 7.96 16.05 8.00
N GLY A 395 7.17 15.62 7.02
CA GLY A 395 6.06 14.70 7.23
C GLY A 395 6.54 13.28 7.46
N LYS A 396 5.67 12.43 8.02
CA LYS A 396 5.95 11.01 8.19
C LYS A 396 5.47 10.23 6.97
N SER A 397 6.31 9.33 6.45
CA SER A 397 5.88 8.32 5.46
C SER A 397 5.66 6.96 6.13
N GLU A 398 4.61 6.24 5.70
CA GLU A 398 4.30 4.88 6.13
C GLU A 398 4.11 3.98 4.90
N HIS A 399 4.89 2.90 4.80
CA HIS A 399 4.85 2.00 3.63
C HIS A 399 4.01 0.77 3.99
N VAL A 400 2.81 0.67 3.39
CA VAL A 400 1.80 -0.32 3.78
C VAL A 400 1.24 -1.01 2.54
N SER A 401 1.44 -2.32 2.44
CA SER A 401 0.88 -3.18 1.38
C SER A 401 -0.62 -3.38 1.56
N ASP A 402 -1.39 -3.29 0.48
CA ASP A 402 -2.84 -3.42 0.50
C ASP A 402 -3.28 -4.85 0.88
N VAL A 403 -3.88 -5.02 2.06
CA VAL A 403 -4.88 -6.07 2.32
C VAL A 403 -6.03 -5.45 3.11
N VAL A 404 -7.15 -5.26 2.41
CA VAL A 404 -8.45 -4.77 2.92
C VAL A 404 -8.52 -3.26 3.25
N LEU A 405 -9.00 -2.51 2.25
CA LEU A 405 -10.13 -1.57 2.35
C LEU A 405 -10.10 -0.50 3.47
N GLU A 406 -8.98 0.20 3.60
CA GLU A 406 -8.99 1.55 4.19
C GLU A 406 -9.63 2.54 3.18
N SER A 407 -10.47 3.46 3.68
CA SER A 407 -11.06 4.54 2.87
C SER A 407 -9.93 5.33 2.21
N GLN A 408 -9.98 5.55 0.89
CA GLN A 408 -8.98 6.38 0.18
C GLN A 408 -9.53 7.78 -0.11
N GLY A 409 -10.64 8.13 0.53
CA GLY A 409 -11.52 9.26 0.19
C GLY A 409 -12.71 8.78 -0.64
N PHE A 410 -13.91 9.25 -0.30
CA PHE A 410 -15.18 8.76 -0.87
C PHE A 410 -15.18 8.66 -2.40
N LEU A 411 -14.74 9.70 -3.11
CA LEU A 411 -14.74 9.71 -4.58
C LEU A 411 -13.72 8.73 -5.18
N LEU A 412 -12.57 8.54 -4.52
CA LEU A 412 -11.56 7.58 -4.96
C LEU A 412 -12.03 6.14 -4.75
N ASP A 413 -12.73 5.87 -3.65
CA ASP A 413 -13.37 4.56 -3.40
C ASP A 413 -14.40 4.23 -4.51
N ILE A 414 -15.21 5.20 -4.93
CA ILE A 414 -16.15 5.03 -6.05
C ILE A 414 -15.42 4.76 -7.37
N TRP A 415 -14.36 5.52 -7.67
CA TRP A 415 -13.56 5.32 -8.88
C TRP A 415 -12.97 3.90 -8.93
N ASN A 416 -12.38 3.45 -7.82
CA ASN A 416 -11.83 2.11 -7.71
C ASN A 416 -12.91 1.02 -7.83
N ALA A 417 -14.12 1.27 -7.31
CA ALA A 417 -15.25 0.36 -7.48
C ALA A 417 -15.64 0.20 -8.96
N PHE A 418 -15.66 1.29 -9.73
CA PHE A 418 -15.91 1.22 -11.17
C PHE A 418 -14.80 0.54 -11.95
N LEU A 419 -13.52 0.77 -11.60
CA LEU A 419 -12.41 0.03 -12.18
C LEU A 419 -12.49 -1.47 -11.90
N SER A 420 -12.91 -1.86 -10.68
CA SER A 420 -13.15 -3.27 -10.35
C SER A 420 -14.28 -3.86 -11.19
N ILE A 421 -15.41 -3.15 -11.33
CA ILE A 421 -16.53 -3.62 -12.18
C ILE A 421 -16.05 -3.81 -13.62
N LYS A 422 -15.25 -2.88 -14.17
CA LYS A 422 -14.65 -3.05 -15.50
C LYS A 422 -13.77 -4.28 -15.59
N ARG A 423 -12.87 -4.48 -14.63
CA ARG A 423 -11.95 -5.62 -14.60
C ARG A 423 -12.70 -6.95 -14.58
N ASP A 424 -13.80 -7.01 -13.84
CA ASP A 424 -14.59 -8.24 -13.66
C ASP A 424 -15.63 -8.43 -14.79
N ASN A 425 -15.85 -7.41 -15.64
CA ASN A 425 -16.77 -7.46 -16.80
C ASN A 425 -16.09 -6.96 -18.10
N PRO A 426 -14.92 -7.48 -18.50
CA PRO A 426 -14.08 -6.88 -19.54
C PRO A 426 -14.70 -6.89 -20.94
N GLU A 427 -15.57 -7.87 -21.23
CA GLU A 427 -16.26 -7.98 -22.53
C GLU A 427 -17.41 -7.00 -22.69
N ARG A 428 -17.95 -6.50 -21.57
CA ARG A 428 -19.14 -5.64 -21.54
C ARG A 428 -18.80 -4.21 -21.22
N VAL A 429 -17.87 -3.98 -20.30
CA VAL A 429 -17.44 -2.64 -19.87
C VAL A 429 -16.15 -2.27 -20.58
N THR A 430 -16.28 -1.58 -21.72
CA THR A 430 -15.13 -1.25 -22.56
C THR A 430 -14.34 -0.06 -22.01
N GLU A 431 -14.99 0.85 -21.29
CA GLU A 431 -14.37 2.09 -20.82
C GLU A 431 -14.90 2.52 -19.45
N VAL A 432 -13.99 3.04 -18.62
CA VAL A 432 -14.28 3.81 -17.40
C VAL A 432 -13.41 5.06 -17.49
N SER A 433 -14.04 6.24 -17.55
CA SER A 433 -13.35 7.53 -17.63
C SER A 433 -14.01 8.56 -16.72
N TRP A 434 -13.26 9.56 -16.25
CA TRP A 434 -13.81 10.74 -15.61
C TRP A 434 -14.08 11.82 -16.66
N TYR A 435 -15.00 12.74 -16.36
CA TYR A 435 -15.34 13.88 -17.20
C TYR A 435 -15.19 15.20 -16.43
N VAL A 436 -14.41 16.11 -17.00
CA VAL A 436 -14.28 17.51 -16.58
C VAL A 436 -14.35 18.34 -17.86
N PRO A 437 -15.44 19.07 -18.13
CA PRO A 437 -15.66 19.78 -19.38
C PRO A 437 -14.41 20.54 -19.88
N PRO A 438 -14.05 20.40 -21.16
CA PRO A 438 -14.66 19.54 -22.19
C PRO A 438 -14.08 18.10 -22.25
N ASN A 439 -13.21 17.72 -21.30
CA ASN A 439 -12.31 16.59 -21.42
C ASN A 439 -12.80 15.33 -20.70
N TYR A 440 -12.45 14.18 -21.30
CA TYR A 440 -12.50 12.88 -20.65
C TYR A 440 -11.08 12.40 -20.31
N GLY A 441 -10.95 11.53 -19.32
CA GLY A 441 -9.69 10.85 -19.07
C GLY A 441 -9.82 9.58 -18.25
N THR A 442 -8.82 8.71 -18.34
CA THR A 442 -8.77 7.42 -17.65
C THR A 442 -7.72 7.38 -16.53
N SER A 443 -7.00 8.50 -16.33
CA SER A 443 -5.94 8.62 -15.31
C SER A 443 -6.50 8.49 -13.88
N ALA A 444 -5.72 7.86 -13.00
CA ALA A 444 -5.97 7.85 -11.56
C ALA A 444 -4.96 8.77 -10.83
N PRO A 445 -5.37 9.57 -9.83
CA PRO A 445 -6.75 9.74 -9.37
C PRO A 445 -7.61 10.47 -10.41
N PRO A 446 -8.95 10.26 -10.38
CA PRO A 446 -9.82 10.93 -11.31
C PRO A 446 -9.79 12.45 -11.11
N ARG A 447 -9.96 13.20 -12.21
CA ARG A 447 -10.19 14.64 -12.10
C ARG A 447 -11.64 14.89 -11.69
N ILE A 448 -11.83 15.94 -10.90
CA ILE A 448 -13.11 16.33 -10.34
C ILE A 448 -13.38 17.80 -10.65
N LEU A 449 -14.67 18.15 -10.77
CA LEU A 449 -15.13 19.52 -10.87
C LEU A 449 -15.25 20.14 -9.48
N LEU A 450 -14.63 21.30 -9.26
CA LEU A 450 -14.81 22.02 -8.00
C LEU A 450 -16.01 22.95 -8.09
N PHE A 451 -16.92 22.85 -7.12
CA PHE A 451 -17.99 23.83 -6.97
C PHE A 451 -17.40 25.21 -6.65
N ASN A 452 -18.04 26.25 -7.18
CA ASN A 452 -17.71 27.65 -6.89
C ASN A 452 -18.99 28.43 -6.55
N THR A 453 -18.83 29.66 -6.10
CA THR A 453 -19.95 30.55 -5.74
C THR A 453 -20.48 31.38 -6.91
N SER A 454 -19.98 31.18 -8.13
CA SER A 454 -20.35 31.98 -9.30
C SER A 454 -21.82 31.76 -9.66
N GLY A 455 -22.58 32.85 -9.81
CA GLY A 455 -24.02 32.82 -10.07
C GLY A 455 -24.91 32.64 -8.83
N LEU A 456 -24.34 32.63 -7.61
CA LEU A 456 -25.11 32.66 -6.36
C LEU A 456 -25.20 34.10 -5.81
N ASP A 457 -26.42 34.55 -5.51
CA ASP A 457 -26.68 35.83 -4.86
C ASP A 457 -26.14 35.83 -3.40
N GLY A 458 -25.73 37.00 -2.90
CA GLY A 458 -25.26 37.20 -1.53
C GLY A 458 -26.29 36.80 -0.47
N ARG A 459 -27.57 36.80 -0.81
CA ARG A 459 -28.66 36.33 0.06
C ARG A 459 -28.73 34.80 0.19
N GLN A 460 -28.11 34.05 -0.72
CA GLN A 460 -28.11 32.57 -0.72
C GLN A 460 -27.01 31.99 0.19
N THR A 461 -26.98 32.40 1.45
CA THR A 461 -25.93 32.07 2.42
C THR A 461 -25.71 30.56 2.59
N ALA A 462 -26.79 29.77 2.63
CA ALA A 462 -26.73 28.30 2.74
C ALA A 462 -26.06 27.64 1.51
N ALA A 463 -26.42 28.07 0.29
CA ALA A 463 -25.82 27.54 -0.94
C ALA A 463 -24.35 27.94 -1.07
N ARG A 464 -24.01 29.18 -0.70
CA ARG A 464 -22.61 29.66 -0.68
C ARG A 464 -21.76 28.90 0.34
N SER A 465 -22.30 28.58 1.51
CA SER A 465 -21.61 27.78 2.51
C SER A 465 -21.44 26.32 2.06
N TRP A 466 -22.44 25.73 1.40
CA TRP A 466 -22.42 24.33 0.95
C TRP A 466 -21.33 24.03 -0.11
N VAL A 467 -20.95 25.04 -0.91
CA VAL A 467 -19.85 24.95 -1.89
C VAL A 467 -18.55 24.50 -1.23
N TYR A 468 -18.37 24.74 0.06
CA TYR A 468 -17.20 24.32 0.81
C TYR A 468 -17.48 22.99 1.53
N LEU A 469 -16.44 22.16 1.65
CA LEU A 469 -16.54 20.88 2.38
C LEU A 469 -16.82 21.09 3.87
N GLU A 470 -16.30 22.18 4.44
CA GLU A 470 -16.56 22.66 5.80
C GLU A 470 -17.07 24.11 5.78
N THR A 471 -18.01 24.45 6.67
CA THR A 471 -18.71 25.75 6.74
C THR A 471 -17.79 26.98 6.83
N LEU A 472 -16.53 26.80 7.29
CA LEU A 472 -15.50 27.83 7.46
C LEU A 472 -14.19 27.48 6.74
N GLY A 473 -14.20 26.46 5.88
CA GLY A 473 -12.99 25.96 5.22
C GLY A 473 -12.70 26.64 3.89
N ALA A 474 -11.42 26.70 3.50
CA ALA A 474 -11.02 27.14 2.15
C ALA A 474 -11.24 26.05 1.08
N GLN A 475 -11.44 24.79 1.49
CA GLN A 475 -11.56 23.66 0.58
C GLN A 475 -12.95 23.61 -0.08
N ARG A 476 -12.97 23.74 -1.40
CA ARG A 476 -14.18 23.61 -2.24
C ARG A 476 -14.54 22.14 -2.40
N ARG A 477 -15.84 21.86 -2.35
CA ARG A 477 -16.42 20.55 -2.57
C ARG A 477 -16.28 20.15 -4.05
N GLY A 478 -15.92 18.90 -4.28
CA GLY A 478 -15.85 18.29 -5.61
C GLY A 478 -17.15 17.66 -6.11
N LEU A 479 -17.25 17.52 -7.42
CA LEU A 479 -18.18 16.67 -8.15
C LEU A 479 -17.36 15.80 -9.10
N MET A 480 -17.50 14.48 -8.96
CA MET A 480 -17.00 13.52 -9.91
C MET A 480 -18.11 13.14 -10.88
N ILE A 481 -17.82 13.24 -12.17
CA ILE A 481 -18.66 12.74 -13.25
C ILE A 481 -17.90 11.60 -13.89
N LEU A 482 -18.39 10.39 -13.74
CA LEU A 482 -17.83 9.19 -14.35
C LEU A 482 -18.62 8.83 -15.60
N ARG A 483 -17.92 8.39 -16.63
CA ARG A 483 -18.47 7.76 -17.83
C ARG A 483 -18.09 6.28 -17.82
N LEU A 484 -19.09 5.44 -18.04
CA LEU A 484 -18.92 4.00 -18.26
C LEU A 484 -19.52 3.63 -19.60
N VAL A 485 -18.79 2.90 -20.44
CA VAL A 485 -19.34 2.36 -21.68
C VAL A 485 -19.64 0.88 -21.45
N VAL A 486 -20.92 0.54 -21.38
CA VAL A 486 -21.40 -0.82 -21.13
C VAL A 486 -22.21 -1.29 -22.32
N ASP A 487 -21.84 -2.42 -22.93
CA ASP A 487 -22.49 -2.97 -24.13
C ASP A 487 -22.62 -1.91 -25.25
N LYS A 488 -21.55 -1.12 -25.45
CA LYS A 488 -21.46 0.02 -26.38
C LYS A 488 -22.39 1.21 -26.06
N GLN A 489 -23.02 1.23 -24.89
CA GLN A 489 -23.90 2.32 -24.45
C GLN A 489 -23.21 3.13 -23.33
N PRO A 490 -23.12 4.46 -23.46
CA PRO A 490 -22.54 5.29 -22.41
C PRO A 490 -23.53 5.53 -21.27
N PHE A 491 -23.02 5.38 -20.04
CA PHE A 491 -23.66 5.72 -18.79
C PHE A 491 -22.84 6.77 -18.06
N TYR A 492 -23.51 7.67 -17.36
CA TYR A 492 -22.89 8.68 -16.52
C TYR A 492 -23.29 8.51 -15.06
N CYS A 493 -22.29 8.58 -14.17
CA CYS A 493 -22.49 8.55 -12.73
C CYS A 493 -21.98 9.86 -12.11
N PHE A 494 -22.86 10.54 -11.37
CA PHE A 494 -22.59 11.80 -10.68
C PHE A 494 -22.44 11.54 -9.18
N GLU A 495 -21.28 11.86 -8.64
CA GLU A 495 -20.95 11.69 -7.22
C GLU A 495 -20.37 12.97 -6.64
N ILE A 496 -20.98 13.47 -5.58
CA ILE A 496 -20.54 14.67 -4.89
C ILE A 496 -19.54 14.28 -3.80
N GLU A 497 -18.44 15.02 -3.70
CA GLU A 497 -17.46 14.87 -2.63
C GLU A 497 -18.12 15.12 -1.27
N ARG A 498 -17.84 14.23 -0.33
CA ARG A 498 -18.50 14.21 0.97
C ARG A 498 -17.50 14.49 2.05
N GLN A 499 -17.99 15.13 3.11
CA GLN A 499 -17.25 15.15 4.36
C GLN A 499 -17.24 13.71 4.90
N GLU A 500 -16.05 13.18 5.19
CA GLU A 500 -15.96 11.88 5.85
C GLU A 500 -16.60 11.94 7.23
N SER A 501 -17.15 10.81 7.68
CA SER A 501 -17.75 10.72 9.01
C SER A 501 -16.73 11.17 10.05
N SER A 502 -17.10 12.16 10.85
CA SER A 502 -16.26 12.69 11.93
C SER A 502 -17.06 12.70 13.23
N GLU A 503 -16.40 12.86 14.37
CA GLU A 503 -17.10 13.00 15.66
C GLU A 503 -18.10 14.18 15.69
N LYS A 504 -17.87 15.23 14.88
CA LYS A 504 -18.77 16.39 14.76
C LYS A 504 -19.96 16.15 13.82
N THR A 505 -19.79 15.25 12.86
CA THR A 505 -20.78 14.89 11.85
C THR A 505 -20.73 13.37 11.65
N PRO A 506 -21.21 12.57 12.62
CA PRO A 506 -21.14 11.10 12.55
C PRO A 506 -21.95 10.54 11.39
N ASN A 507 -23.03 11.25 11.03
CA ASN A 507 -23.85 11.01 9.85
C ASN A 507 -23.78 12.24 8.91
N PRO A 508 -22.68 12.42 8.15
CA PRO A 508 -22.57 13.54 7.23
C PRO A 508 -23.73 13.50 6.22
N ARG A 509 -24.37 14.63 5.94
CA ARG A 509 -25.54 14.69 5.04
C ARG A 509 -25.13 14.35 3.60
N GLY A 510 -26.01 13.64 2.90
CA GLY A 510 -25.91 13.39 1.45
C GLY A 510 -25.15 12.12 1.10
N PHE A 511 -25.85 10.98 1.09
CA PHE A 511 -25.30 9.68 0.68
C PHE A 511 -25.71 9.25 -0.72
N SER A 512 -26.22 10.17 -1.55
CA SER A 512 -26.77 9.81 -2.85
C SER A 512 -25.84 10.11 -4.02
N GLY A 513 -25.78 9.18 -4.97
CA GLY A 513 -25.27 9.39 -6.33
C GLY A 513 -26.41 9.30 -7.33
N VAL A 514 -26.15 9.72 -8.57
CA VAL A 514 -27.10 9.56 -9.70
C VAL A 514 -26.42 8.80 -10.81
N LEU A 515 -27.05 7.72 -11.27
CA LEU A 515 -26.66 6.98 -12.47
C LEU A 515 -27.68 7.30 -13.57
N MET A 516 -27.20 7.59 -14.77
CA MET A 516 -28.06 7.83 -15.92
C MET A 516 -27.46 7.19 -17.17
N LYS A 517 -28.31 6.75 -18.08
CA LYS A 517 -27.89 6.50 -19.47
C LYS A 517 -27.63 7.86 -20.14
N ALA A 518 -26.63 7.94 -21.01
CA ALA A 518 -26.42 9.13 -21.83
C ALA A 518 -27.71 9.48 -22.60
N HIS A 519 -28.06 10.77 -22.60
CA HIS A 519 -29.23 11.29 -23.32
C HIS A 519 -28.84 12.03 -24.61
N THR A 520 -27.55 12.34 -24.77
CA THR A 520 -26.98 13.00 -25.94
C THR A 520 -25.56 12.49 -26.16
N GLU A 521 -25.13 12.51 -27.42
CA GLU A 521 -23.75 12.29 -27.85
C GLU A 521 -23.05 13.61 -28.22
N ASP A 522 -23.78 14.73 -28.29
CA ASP A 522 -23.23 16.05 -28.58
C ASP A 522 -22.45 16.57 -27.35
N PRO A 523 -21.12 16.79 -27.48
CA PRO A 523 -20.29 17.28 -26.38
C PRO A 523 -20.73 18.66 -25.85
N VAL A 524 -21.29 19.51 -26.71
CA VAL A 524 -21.73 20.87 -26.32
C VAL A 524 -23.03 20.78 -25.52
N GLU A 525 -23.99 20.00 -25.98
CA GLU A 525 -25.24 19.73 -25.25
C GLU A 525 -24.94 19.09 -23.89
N PHE A 526 -24.04 18.10 -23.85
CA PHE A 526 -23.66 17.45 -22.61
C PHE A 526 -22.95 18.41 -21.64
N GLN A 527 -22.09 19.29 -22.13
CA GLN A 527 -21.47 20.33 -21.31
C GLN A 527 -22.51 21.28 -20.72
N GLN A 528 -23.46 21.78 -21.51
CA GLN A 528 -24.56 22.64 -21.05
C GLN A 528 -25.44 21.94 -20.00
N PHE A 529 -25.69 20.65 -20.19
CA PHE A 529 -26.36 19.81 -19.21
C PHE A 529 -25.58 19.75 -17.89
N VAL A 530 -24.27 19.50 -17.94
CA VAL A 530 -23.40 19.44 -16.75
C VAL A 530 -23.34 20.79 -16.02
N GLU A 531 -23.28 21.91 -16.74
CA GLU A 531 -23.35 23.26 -16.16
C GLU A 531 -24.69 23.49 -15.44
N THR A 532 -25.80 23.08 -16.07
CA THR A 532 -27.14 23.17 -15.48
C THR A 532 -27.27 22.31 -14.22
N VAL A 533 -26.82 21.06 -14.27
CA VAL A 533 -26.80 20.13 -13.13
C VAL A 533 -25.95 20.70 -11.98
N THR A 534 -24.73 21.17 -12.27
CA THR A 534 -23.82 21.76 -11.29
C THR A 534 -24.45 22.97 -10.60
N SER A 535 -25.15 23.83 -11.36
CA SER A 535 -25.86 24.98 -10.81
C SER A 535 -27.03 24.57 -9.91
N ARG A 536 -27.83 23.60 -10.34
CA ARG A 536 -28.98 23.06 -9.59
C ARG A 536 -28.55 22.34 -8.32
N ILE A 537 -27.43 21.60 -8.35
CA ILE A 537 -26.83 20.94 -7.20
C ILE A 537 -26.53 21.95 -6.09
N ARG A 538 -25.85 23.06 -6.42
CA ARG A 538 -25.50 24.12 -5.45
C ARG A 538 -26.75 24.74 -4.82
N SER A 539 -27.76 25.05 -5.64
CA SER A 539 -29.01 25.66 -5.18
C SER A 539 -29.87 24.73 -4.32
N ASN A 540 -29.64 23.41 -4.40
CA ASN A 540 -30.37 22.38 -3.66
C ASN A 540 -29.50 21.63 -2.65
N LEU A 541 -28.37 22.22 -2.25
CA LEU A 541 -27.50 21.71 -1.18
C LEU A 541 -27.07 20.24 -1.38
N GLY A 542 -26.84 19.83 -2.63
CA GLY A 542 -26.40 18.46 -2.94
C GLY A 542 -27.48 17.38 -2.89
N ILE A 543 -28.76 17.75 -2.72
CA ILE A 543 -29.85 16.78 -2.64
C ILE A 543 -30.32 16.42 -4.05
N PHE A 544 -29.79 15.33 -4.61
CA PHE A 544 -30.14 14.87 -5.97
C PHE A 544 -31.64 14.67 -6.20
N LYS A 545 -32.37 14.17 -5.19
CA LYS A 545 -33.83 14.01 -5.27
C LYS A 545 -34.57 15.30 -5.65
N ASN A 546 -34.08 16.45 -5.22
CA ASN A 546 -34.73 17.75 -5.48
C ASN A 546 -34.50 18.25 -6.91
N ILE A 547 -33.52 17.67 -7.61
CA ILE A 547 -33.12 18.10 -8.95
C ILE A 547 -33.32 17.02 -10.00
N MET A 548 -34.08 15.96 -9.70
CA MET A 548 -34.33 14.86 -10.63
C MET A 548 -35.02 15.28 -11.92
N LYS A 549 -35.80 16.36 -11.90
CA LYS A 549 -36.40 16.93 -13.11
C LYS A 549 -35.37 17.47 -14.11
N THR A 550 -34.14 17.73 -13.66
CA THR A 550 -33.03 18.15 -14.53
C THR A 550 -32.41 16.94 -15.24
N PHE A 551 -32.46 15.75 -14.62
CA PHE A 551 -31.91 14.53 -15.20
C PHE A 551 -32.93 13.88 -16.16
N PRO A 552 -32.47 13.03 -17.09
CA PRO A 552 -33.37 12.26 -17.95
C PRO A 552 -34.34 11.37 -17.15
N PRO A 553 -35.55 11.06 -17.67
CA PRO A 553 -36.60 10.35 -16.93
C PRO A 553 -36.19 8.99 -16.32
N ASN A 554 -35.19 8.33 -16.89
CA ASN A 554 -34.70 7.02 -16.45
C ASN A 554 -33.45 7.10 -15.55
N ALA A 555 -33.09 8.28 -15.06
CA ALA A 555 -31.98 8.44 -14.12
C ALA A 555 -32.34 7.86 -12.74
N ILE A 556 -31.35 7.24 -12.10
CA ILE A 556 -31.52 6.49 -10.87
C ILE A 556 -30.73 7.18 -9.76
N VAL A 557 -31.44 7.64 -8.73
CA VAL A 557 -30.81 8.07 -7.48
C VAL A 557 -30.59 6.86 -6.60
N PHE A 558 -29.35 6.63 -6.19
CA PHE A 558 -29.00 5.54 -5.30
C PHE A 558 -28.33 6.06 -4.04
N THR A 559 -28.44 5.33 -2.94
CA THR A 559 -27.79 5.70 -1.66
C THR A 559 -26.68 4.73 -1.29
N HIS A 560 -25.57 5.27 -0.82
CA HIS A 560 -24.42 4.51 -0.38
C HIS A 560 -24.61 4.00 1.03
N ARG A 561 -24.45 2.69 1.22
CA ARG A 561 -24.28 2.04 2.51
C ARG A 561 -23.10 1.08 2.37
N SER A 562 -22.08 1.21 3.21
CA SER A 562 -20.93 0.31 3.15
C SER A 562 -21.29 -1.04 3.77
N LYS A 563 -21.40 -2.08 2.94
CA LYS A 563 -21.55 -3.48 3.35
C LYS A 563 -20.54 -4.41 2.66
N ASP A 564 -19.68 -3.85 1.80
CA ASP A 564 -18.86 -4.62 0.88
C ASP A 564 -17.55 -5.06 1.54
N GLN A 565 -17.17 -6.32 1.32
CA GLN A 565 -16.00 -6.93 1.97
C GLN A 565 -14.69 -6.71 1.19
N ASP A 566 -14.76 -6.60 -0.15
CA ASP A 566 -13.58 -6.55 -1.03
C ASP A 566 -13.33 -5.17 -1.67
N VAL A 567 -14.36 -4.48 -2.19
CA VAL A 567 -14.26 -3.12 -2.76
C VAL A 567 -15.44 -2.26 -2.30
N ARG A 568 -15.16 -1.10 -1.68
CA ARG A 568 -16.18 -0.21 -1.10
C ARG A 568 -17.17 0.26 -2.14
N TYR A 569 -18.46 0.23 -1.81
CA TYR A 569 -19.59 0.70 -2.62
C TYR A 569 -19.85 -0.11 -3.90
N ARG A 570 -19.02 -1.11 -4.24
CA ARG A 570 -19.11 -1.95 -5.44
C ARG A 570 -20.49 -2.60 -5.58
N THR A 571 -20.98 -3.29 -4.55
CA THR A 571 -22.28 -3.98 -4.63
C THR A 571 -23.42 -2.97 -4.80
N ARG A 572 -23.30 -1.77 -4.21
CA ARG A 572 -24.32 -0.73 -4.40
C ARG A 572 -24.33 -0.19 -5.82
N LEU A 573 -23.16 0.00 -6.43
CA LEU A 573 -23.03 0.47 -7.81
C LEU A 573 -23.57 -0.58 -8.79
N ILE A 574 -23.23 -1.86 -8.62
CA ILE A 574 -23.81 -2.97 -9.40
C ILE A 574 -25.33 -2.97 -9.31
N ASN A 575 -25.88 -2.82 -8.10
CA ASN A 575 -27.33 -2.73 -7.91
C ASN A 575 -27.95 -1.51 -8.63
N ALA A 576 -27.23 -0.39 -8.74
CA ALA A 576 -27.71 0.76 -9.49
C ALA A 576 -27.76 0.48 -11.01
N PHE A 577 -26.76 -0.24 -11.55
CA PHE A 577 -26.79 -0.71 -12.94
C PHE A 577 -27.90 -1.74 -13.17
N ALA A 578 -28.13 -2.66 -12.23
CA ALA A 578 -29.21 -3.62 -12.31
C ALA A 578 -30.58 -2.94 -12.37
N GLN A 579 -30.78 -1.87 -11.59
CA GLN A 579 -31.98 -1.03 -11.66
C GLN A 579 -32.10 -0.27 -13.01
N ALA A 580 -30.99 -0.03 -13.69
CA ALA A 580 -30.95 0.53 -15.05
C ALA A 580 -31.15 -0.53 -16.15
N GLY A 581 -31.43 -1.79 -15.79
CA GLY A 581 -31.59 -2.90 -16.74
C GLY A 581 -30.27 -3.53 -17.19
N VAL A 582 -29.16 -3.27 -16.49
CA VAL A 582 -27.82 -3.78 -16.83
C VAL A 582 -27.28 -4.63 -15.69
N VAL A 583 -27.13 -5.93 -15.90
CA VAL A 583 -26.52 -6.84 -14.92
C VAL A 583 -25.00 -6.76 -15.07
N LEU A 584 -24.25 -6.57 -13.98
CA LEU A 584 -22.78 -6.57 -13.97
C LEU A 584 -22.31 -7.36 -12.75
N GLU A 585 -21.15 -8.01 -12.87
CA GLU A 585 -20.54 -8.80 -11.80
C GLU A 585 -19.69 -7.96 -10.85
#